data_AF-A0A8T7H9S4-F1
#
_entry.id   AF-A0A8T7H9S4-F1
#
_cell.length_a   1.000
_cell.length_b   1.000
_cell.length_c   1.000
_cell.angle_alpha   90.00
_cell.angle_beta   90.00
_cell.angle_gamma   90.00
#
_symmetry.space_group_name_H-M   'P 1'
#
loop_
_entity.id
_entity.type
_entity.pdbx_description
1 polymer ?
#
loop_
_entity_poly.entity_id
_entity_poly.type
_entity_poly.pdbx_seq_one_letter_code
_entity_poly.pdbx_strand_id
1 'polypeptide(L)'
;MEKKQIKVDIDNGNVFFSDEIGVMHNPTKFILDFKNMTPRVDVRNKEFQPLVIKHNVILMDVFTAKSFLDALQDNIKKYEKTFGKIKTPKAYEKVKKERKSSKKTSKDMPSYFG
;
A
#
# COMPACT_ATOMS: atom_id res chain seq x y z
N MET A 1 26.20 19.60 -36.55
CA MET A 1 25.79 19.71 -35.13
C MET A 1 26.08 18.40 -34.44
N GLU A 2 27.02 18.39 -33.50
CA GLU A 2 27.42 17.19 -32.75
C GLU A 2 26.30 16.76 -31.79
N LYS A 3 25.87 15.50 -31.87
CA LYS A 3 24.90 14.91 -30.93
C LYS A 3 25.59 14.67 -29.59
N LYS A 4 25.49 15.62 -28.65
CA LYS A 4 25.84 15.39 -27.24
C LYS A 4 24.95 14.27 -26.69
N GLN A 5 25.54 13.10 -26.45
CA GLN A 5 24.89 12.05 -25.68
C GLN A 5 24.92 12.44 -24.20
N ILE A 6 23.74 12.65 -23.63
CA ILE A 6 23.59 12.84 -22.18
C ILE A 6 23.86 11.49 -21.53
N LYS A 7 24.95 11.39 -20.76
CA LYS A 7 25.18 10.24 -19.87
C LYS A 7 24.24 10.38 -18.69
N VAL A 8 23.17 9.59 -18.70
CA VAL A 8 22.25 9.46 -17.56
C VAL A 8 22.81 8.34 -16.69
N ASP A 9 23.17 8.66 -15.46
CA ASP A 9 23.45 7.66 -14.44
C ASP A 9 22.15 7.36 -13.69
N ILE A 10 21.91 6.09 -13.40
CA ILE A 10 20.68 5.64 -12.73
C ILE A 10 21.04 5.36 -11.27
N ASP A 11 20.60 6.23 -10.37
CA ASP A 11 20.63 5.93 -8.94
C ASP A 11 19.58 4.86 -8.64
N ASN A 12 20.04 3.67 -8.24
CA ASN A 12 19.18 2.52 -7.98
C ASN A 12 18.41 2.64 -6.67
N GLY A 13 18.64 3.69 -5.86
CA GLY A 13 17.97 3.91 -4.59
C GLY A 13 18.08 2.72 -3.62
N ASN A 14 17.43 2.84 -2.46
CA ASN A 14 17.32 1.71 -1.54
C ASN A 14 16.02 0.95 -1.80
N VAL A 15 16.12 -0.36 -2.03
CA VAL A 15 14.94 -1.23 -2.14
C VAL A 15 14.21 -1.25 -0.79
N PHE A 16 12.92 -0.95 -0.81
CA PHE A 16 12.07 -0.91 0.38
C PHE A 16 10.93 -1.92 0.26
N PHE A 17 10.88 -2.88 1.18
CA PHE A 17 9.73 -3.76 1.31
C PHE A 17 8.62 -3.06 2.09
N SER A 18 7.37 -3.22 1.66
CA SER A 18 6.19 -2.57 2.27
C SER A 18 5.13 -3.62 2.59
N ASP A 19 4.67 -3.65 3.83
CA ASP A 19 3.57 -4.54 4.28
C ASP A 19 2.20 -3.97 3.91
N GLU A 20 2.07 -2.65 3.97
CA GLU A 20 0.83 -1.92 3.74
C GLU A 20 1.08 -0.69 2.87
N ILE A 21 0.06 -0.31 2.08
CA ILE A 21 0.06 0.92 1.29
C ILE A 21 -1.17 1.74 1.69
N GLY A 22 -0.94 2.93 2.24
CA GLY A 22 -1.97 3.94 2.41
C GLY A 22 -2.15 4.75 1.13
N VAL A 23 -3.40 4.93 0.68
CA VAL A 23 -3.70 5.75 -0.50
C VAL A 23 -4.58 6.91 -0.08
N MET A 24 -4.09 8.13 -0.31
CA MET A 24 -4.80 9.37 -0.07
C MET A 24 -4.76 10.24 -1.34
N HIS A 25 -5.67 11.19 -1.46
CA HIS A 25 -5.67 12.12 -2.57
C HIS A 25 -6.20 13.49 -2.15
N ASN A 26 -5.81 14.49 -2.93
CA ASN A 26 -6.44 15.80 -2.97
C ASN A 26 -6.74 16.12 -4.46
N PRO A 27 -7.39 17.26 -4.79
CA PRO A 27 -7.75 17.57 -6.17
C PRO A 27 -6.57 17.63 -7.17
N THR A 28 -5.34 17.74 -6.69
CA THR A 28 -4.14 17.92 -7.52
C THR A 28 -3.19 16.74 -7.51
N LYS A 29 -3.23 15.90 -6.47
CA LYS A 29 -2.22 14.87 -6.21
C LYS A 29 -2.79 13.64 -5.54
N PHE A 30 -2.20 12.50 -5.86
CA PHE A 30 -2.29 11.27 -5.09
C PHE A 30 -1.06 11.11 -4.21
N ILE A 31 -1.27 10.55 -3.02
CA ILE A 31 -0.25 10.27 -2.03
C ILE A 31 -0.32 8.78 -1.73
N LEU A 32 0.77 8.07 -2.02
CA LEU A 32 0.97 6.66 -1.68
C LEU A 32 1.98 6.59 -0.54
N ASP A 33 1.55 6.14 0.63
CA ASP A 33 2.41 5.94 1.79
C ASP A 33 2.67 4.45 2.00
N PHE A 34 3.88 4.00 1.66
CA PHE A 34 4.33 2.62 1.80
C PHE A 34 4.91 2.42 3.20
N LYS A 35 4.30 1.52 3.97
CA LYS A 35 4.67 1.27 5.37
C LYS A 35 5.21 -0.15 5.55
N ASN A 36 6.27 -0.25 6.34
CA ASN A 36 6.80 -1.51 6.83
C ASN A 36 6.86 -1.48 8.35
N MET A 37 6.25 -2.47 8.99
CA MET A 37 6.22 -2.58 10.45
C MET A 37 6.96 -3.84 10.87
N THR A 38 8.08 -3.66 11.55
CA THR A 38 8.91 -4.77 12.00
C THR A 38 8.97 -4.80 13.53
N PRO A 39 8.61 -5.94 14.16
CA PRO A 39 8.89 -6.13 15.57
C PRO A 39 10.40 -6.27 15.72
N ARG A 40 11.03 -5.42 16.53
CA ARG A 40 12.43 -5.62 16.89
C ARG A 40 12.51 -6.31 18.23
N VAL A 41 13.21 -7.44 18.24
CA VAL A 41 13.59 -8.09 19.49
C VAL A 41 14.76 -7.30 20.09
N ASP A 42 14.51 -6.53 21.15
CA ASP A 42 15.59 -5.95 21.94
C ASP A 42 15.85 -6.85 23.14
N VAL A 43 16.96 -7.59 23.11
CA VAL A 43 17.39 -8.46 24.19
C VAL A 43 17.64 -7.72 25.52
N ARG A 44 17.78 -6.39 25.47
CA ARG A 44 17.95 -5.53 26.66
C ARG A 44 16.61 -5.05 27.21
N ASN A 45 15.54 -5.05 26.41
CA ASN A 45 14.22 -4.60 26.84
C ASN A 45 13.31 -5.80 27.17
N LYS A 46 13.28 -6.13 28.47
CA LYS A 46 12.42 -7.10 29.15
C LYS A 46 10.92 -6.95 28.86
N GLU A 47 10.48 -5.70 28.80
CA GLU A 47 9.11 -5.34 29.14
C GLU A 47 8.20 -5.18 27.92
N PHE A 48 8.75 -4.69 26.81
CA PHE A 48 8.01 -4.60 25.55
C PHE A 48 8.95 -4.69 24.36
N GLN A 49 8.46 -5.32 23.28
CA GLN A 49 9.18 -5.37 22.01
C GLN A 49 8.81 -4.12 21.19
N PRO A 50 9.73 -3.19 20.91
CA PRO A 50 9.42 -2.00 20.15
C PRO A 50 9.02 -2.37 18.71
N LEU A 51 7.89 -1.84 18.27
CA LEU A 51 7.50 -1.87 16.86
C LEU A 51 8.18 -0.70 16.15
N VAL A 52 8.99 -1.03 15.15
CA VAL A 52 9.62 -0.01 14.30
C VAL A 52 8.83 0.10 13.01
N ILE A 53 8.32 1.29 12.75
CA ILE A 53 7.58 1.63 11.53
C ILE A 53 8.51 2.43 10.63
N LYS A 54 8.62 2.00 9.37
CA LYS A 54 9.28 2.74 8.29
C LYS A 54 8.24 3.15 7.27
N HIS A 55 8.37 4.36 6.73
CA HIS A 55 7.42 4.94 5.78
C HIS A 55 8.21 5.47 4.58
N ASN A 56 7.71 5.24 3.37
CA ASN A 56 8.20 5.89 2.17
C ASN A 56 7.01 6.45 1.38
N VAL A 57 6.99 7.77 1.21
CA VAL A 57 5.83 8.48 0.63
C VAL A 57 6.13 8.90 -0.79
N ILE A 58 5.29 8.44 -1.72
CA ILE A 58 5.33 8.83 -3.12
C ILE A 58 4.17 9.79 -3.38
N LEU A 59 4.48 10.97 -3.91
CA LEU A 59 3.50 11.92 -4.41
C LEU A 59 3.45 11.85 -5.93
N MET A 60 2.24 11.76 -6.48
CA MET A 60 2.00 11.77 -7.92
C MET A 60 0.98 12.84 -8.24
N ASP A 61 1.10 13.48 -9.40
CA ASP A 61 -0.03 14.22 -9.96
C ASP A 61 -1.17 13.25 -10.37
N VAL A 62 -2.36 13.80 -10.58
CA VAL A 62 -3.57 13.02 -10.90
C VAL A 62 -3.47 12.23 -12.22
N PHE A 63 -2.75 12.73 -13.22
CA PHE A 63 -2.60 12.05 -14.52
C PHE A 63 -1.61 10.89 -14.40
N THR A 64 -0.47 11.12 -13.76
CA THR A 64 0.53 10.09 -13.47
C THR A 64 -0.05 8.97 -12.62
N ALA A 65 -0.87 9.30 -11.61
CA ALA A 65 -1.56 8.28 -10.80
C ALA A 65 -2.51 7.41 -11.64
N LYS A 66 -3.24 8.00 -12.58
CA LYS A 66 -4.14 7.27 -13.48
C LYS A 66 -3.36 6.36 -14.44
N SER A 67 -2.31 6.88 -15.07
CA SER A 67 -1.43 6.09 -15.93
C SER A 67 -0.74 4.96 -15.17
N PHE A 68 -0.33 5.19 -13.92
CA PHE A 68 0.22 4.16 -13.04
C PHE A 68 -0.78 3.02 -12.81
N LEU A 69 -2.05 3.35 -12.50
CA LEU A 69 -3.09 2.33 -12.30
C LEU A 69 -3.27 1.46 -13.54
N ASP A 70 -3.36 2.07 -14.72
CA ASP A 70 -3.59 1.34 -15.98
C ASP A 70 -2.40 0.42 -16.28
N ALA A 71 -1.17 0.92 -16.14
CA ALA A 71 0.04 0.11 -16.29
C ALA A 71 0.12 -1.04 -15.25
N LEU A 72 -0.25 -0.78 -14.00
CA LEU A 72 -0.24 -1.79 -12.95
C LEU A 72 -1.26 -2.89 -13.22
N GLN A 73 -2.47 -2.54 -13.64
CA GLN A 73 -3.53 -3.50 -13.99
C GLN A 73 -3.09 -4.42 -15.12
N ASP A 74 -2.45 -3.88 -16.16
CA ASP A 74 -1.99 -4.68 -17.29
C ASP A 74 -0.85 -5.62 -16.90
N ASN A 75 0.05 -5.19 -16.02
CA ASN A 75 1.10 -6.06 -15.47
C ASN A 75 0.51 -7.17 -14.59
N ILE A 76 -0.49 -6.88 -13.76
CA ILE A 76 -1.19 -7.89 -12.95
C ILE A 76 -1.86 -8.93 -13.86
N LYS A 77 -2.58 -8.50 -14.93
CA LYS A 77 -3.20 -9.43 -15.88
C LYS A 77 -2.17 -10.35 -16.54
N LYS A 78 -1.02 -9.78 -16.96
CA LYS A 78 0.09 -10.56 -17.54
C LYS A 78 0.65 -11.57 -16.53
N TYR A 79 0.86 -11.14 -15.28
CA TYR A 79 1.30 -12.01 -14.20
C TYR A 79 0.31 -13.16 -13.98
N GLU A 80 -0.97 -12.87 -13.84
CA GLU A 80 -1.99 -13.90 -13.59
C GLU A 80 -2.17 -14.88 -14.75
N LYS A 81 -1.95 -14.42 -16.00
CA LYS A 81 -1.94 -15.29 -17.18
C LYS A 81 -0.78 -16.30 -17.13
N THR A 82 0.37 -15.90 -16.60
CA THR A 82 1.59 -16.74 -16.56
C THR A 82 1.65 -17.62 -15.31
N PHE A 83 1.30 -17.10 -14.14
CA PHE A 83 1.49 -17.75 -12.84
C PHE A 83 0.19 -18.22 -12.17
N GLY A 84 -0.96 -17.90 -12.78
CA GLY A 84 -2.28 -18.17 -12.23
C GLY A 84 -2.86 -17.02 -11.42
N LYS A 85 -4.17 -17.10 -11.13
CA LYS A 85 -4.91 -16.04 -10.43
C LYS A 85 -4.41 -15.82 -9.00
N ILE A 86 -4.30 -14.55 -8.62
CA ILE A 86 -4.00 -14.13 -7.26
C ILE A 86 -5.23 -14.46 -6.40
N LYS A 87 -5.10 -15.47 -5.53
CA LYS A 87 -6.19 -15.88 -4.63
C LYS A 87 -6.06 -15.13 -3.31
N THR A 88 -7.16 -14.52 -2.88
CA THR A 88 -7.25 -13.97 -1.53
C THR A 88 -7.24 -15.11 -0.51
N PRO A 89 -6.41 -15.06 0.55
CA PRO A 89 -6.41 -16.08 1.58
C PRO A 89 -7.80 -16.23 2.23
N LYS A 90 -8.25 -17.47 2.46
CA LYS A 90 -9.56 -17.75 3.11
C LYS A 90 -9.70 -17.06 4.48
N ALA A 91 -8.61 -16.89 5.20
CA ALA A 91 -8.57 -16.16 6.46
C ALA A 91 -8.98 -14.70 6.29
N TYR A 92 -8.50 -14.04 5.22
CA TYR A 92 -8.84 -12.65 4.91
C TYR A 92 -10.32 -12.48 4.53
N GLU A 93 -10.87 -13.44 3.78
CA GLU A 93 -12.30 -13.46 3.43
C GLU A 93 -13.22 -13.56 4.66
N LYS A 94 -12.85 -14.35 5.68
CA LYS A 94 -13.60 -14.46 6.94
C LYS A 94 -13.61 -13.12 7.69
N VAL A 95 -12.44 -12.50 7.86
CA VAL A 95 -12.31 -11.20 8.53
C VAL A 95 -13.09 -10.10 7.79
N LYS A 96 -13.10 -10.12 6.45
CA LYS A 96 -13.87 -9.15 5.64
C LYS A 96 -15.38 -9.30 5.83
N LYS A 97 -15.88 -10.53 6.00
CA LYS A 97 -17.30 -10.80 6.27
C LYS A 97 -17.70 -10.32 7.67
N GLU A 98 -16.88 -10.59 8.68
CA GLU A 98 -17.09 -10.13 10.07
C GLU A 98 -17.07 -8.59 10.19
N ARG A 99 -16.17 -7.91 9.46
CA ARG A 99 -16.14 -6.44 9.42
C ARG A 99 -17.34 -5.81 8.70
N LYS A 100 -17.97 -6.54 7.77
CA LYS A 100 -19.18 -6.07 7.07
C LYS A 100 -20.43 -6.27 7.92
N SER A 101 -20.51 -7.34 8.71
CA SER A 101 -21.64 -7.54 9.63
C SER A 101 -21.63 -6.53 10.77
N SER A 102 -20.46 -6.24 11.36
CA SER A 102 -20.34 -5.25 12.45
C SER A 102 -20.69 -3.81 12.03
N LYS A 103 -20.32 -3.40 10.80
CA LYS A 103 -20.73 -2.10 10.24
C LYS A 103 -22.23 -1.98 9.93
N LYS A 104 -22.92 -3.11 9.76
CA LYS A 104 -24.38 -3.12 9.55
C LYS A 104 -25.09 -2.85 10.88
N THR A 105 -24.64 -3.51 11.95
CA THR A 105 -25.20 -3.36 13.31
C THR A 105 -25.02 -1.94 13.88
N SER A 106 -23.92 -1.24 13.57
CA SER A 106 -23.70 0.13 14.03
C SER A 106 -24.58 1.19 13.33
N LYS A 107 -25.18 0.86 12.17
CA LYS A 107 -26.05 1.78 11.43
C LYS A 107 -27.49 1.77 11.94
N ASP A 108 -27.87 0.73 12.69
CA ASP A 108 -29.21 0.50 13.22
C ASP A 108 -29.37 0.93 14.70
N MET A 109 -28.41 1.68 15.26
CA MET A 109 -28.47 2.17 16.64
C MET A 109 -29.41 3.40 16.75
N PRO A 110 -30.47 3.36 17.59
CA PRO A 110 -31.40 4.49 17.72
C PRO A 110 -30.73 5.75 18.28
N SER A 111 -31.09 6.91 17.74
CA SER A 111 -30.54 8.26 17.99
C SER A 111 -30.76 8.83 19.41
N TYR A 112 -31.13 8.03 20.42
CA TYR A 112 -31.52 8.55 21.74
C TYR A 112 -30.35 8.84 22.70
N PHE A 113 -29.11 8.59 22.29
CA PHE A 113 -27.89 8.94 23.06
C PHE A 113 -27.19 10.20 22.51
N GLY A 114 -27.97 11.22 22.11
CA GLY A 114 -27.48 12.53 21.68
C GLY A 114 -28.31 13.66 22.28
#